data_AF-A0A954K7S5-F1
#
_entry.id   AF-A0A954K7S5-F1
#
_cell.length_a   1.000
_cell.length_b   1.000
_cell.length_c   1.000
_cell.angle_alpha   90.00
_cell.angle_beta   90.00
_cell.angle_gamma   90.00
#
_symmetry.space_group_name_H-M   'P 1'
#
loop_
_entity.id
_entity.type
_entity.pdbx_description
1 polymer ?
#
loop_
_entity_poly.entity_id
_entity_poly.type
_entity_poly.pdbx_seq_one_letter_code
_entity_poly.pdbx_strand_id
1 'polypeptide(L)' 'MQPKIAVFALLMLISSSVQADWMRFRGPNGSGVSEEKQATPDRWSPQQNLKWKVALPGHGSSSPIIVGDKVFVT' A
#
# COMPACT_ATOMS: atom_id res chain seq x y z
N MET A 1 -17.79 -19.64 -28.94
CA MET A 1 -17.15 -18.51 -28.22
C MET A 1 -15.95 -18.05 -29.03
N GLN A 2 -15.82 -16.76 -29.34
CA GLN A 2 -14.72 -16.28 -30.17
C GLN A 2 -13.40 -16.25 -29.37
N PRO A 3 -12.28 -16.77 -29.91
CA PRO A 3 -11.01 -16.88 -29.18
C PRO A 3 -10.48 -15.53 -28.70
N LYS A 4 -10.84 -14.44 -29.39
CA LYS A 4 -10.50 -13.06 -29.02
C LYS A 4 -11.09 -12.65 -27.66
N ILE A 5 -12.31 -13.08 -27.35
CA ILE A 5 -12.97 -12.79 -26.07
C ILE A 5 -12.28 -13.56 -24.93
N ALA A 6 -11.88 -14.81 -25.18
CA ALA A 6 -11.16 -15.62 -24.21
C ALA A 6 -9.76 -15.06 -23.90
N VAL A 7 -9.03 -14.60 -24.92
CA VAL A 7 -7.72 -13.94 -24.75
C VAL A 7 -7.85 -12.63 -23.99
N PHE A 8 -8.86 -11.83 -24.28
CA PHE A 8 -9.09 -10.56 -23.58
C PHE A 8 -9.45 -10.77 -22.09
N ALA A 9 -10.29 -11.77 -21.79
CA ALA A 9 -10.61 -12.14 -20.42
C ALA A 9 -9.39 -12.66 -19.65
N LEU A 10 -8.51 -13.44 -20.31
CA LEU A 10 -7.28 -13.92 -19.72
C LEU A 10 -6.29 -12.79 -19.41
N LEU A 11 -6.20 -11.76 -20.27
CA LEU A 11 -5.32 -10.61 -20.05
C LEU A 11 -5.76 -9.73 -18.87
N MET A 12 -7.07 -9.58 -18.63
CA MET A 12 -7.56 -8.86 -17.44
C MET A 12 -7.25 -9.57 -16.12
N LEU A 13 -7.15 -10.90 -16.12
CA LEU A 13 -6.82 -11.68 -14.92
C LEU A 13 -5.35 -11.53 -14.49
N ILE A 14 -4.46 -11.11 -15.39
CA ILE A 14 -3.01 -10.98 -15.15
C ILE A 14 -2.66 -9.56 -14.65
N SER A 15 -3.63 -8.65 -14.54
CA SER A 15 -3.45 -7.37 -13.83
C SER A 15 -3.39 -7.58 -12.32
N SER A 16 -2.37 -8.31 -11.85
CA SER A 16 -1.96 -8.27 -10.46
C SER A 16 -1.45 -6.86 -10.16
N SER A 17 -2.15 -6.13 -9.30
CA SER A 17 -1.59 -4.92 -8.69
C SER A 17 -0.29 -5.31 -7.99
N VAL A 18 0.86 -4.85 -8.50
CA VAL A 18 2.08 -4.84 -7.68
C VAL A 18 1.75 -3.97 -6.48
N GLN A 19 1.58 -4.62 -5.34
CA GLN A 19 1.43 -3.92 -4.09
C GLN A 19 2.82 -3.35 -3.74
N ALA A 20 2.90 -2.04 -3.59
CA ALA A 20 4.16 -1.37 -3.32
C ALA A 20 4.56 -1.60 -1.87
N ASP A 21 5.25 -2.72 -1.61
CA ASP A 21 5.79 -3.03 -0.30
C ASP A 21 6.77 -1.94 0.18
N TRP A 22 6.72 -1.67 1.48
CA TRP A 22 7.60 -0.72 2.15
C TRP A 22 8.36 -1.45 3.25
N MET A 23 9.24 -2.38 2.85
CA MET A 23 9.81 -3.40 3.74
C MET A 23 10.89 -2.90 4.71
N ARG A 24 11.24 -1.61 4.72
CA ARG A 24 12.36 -1.07 5.52
C ARG A 24 12.16 0.40 5.87
N PHE A 25 12.94 0.87 6.84
CA PHE A 25 13.03 2.29 7.16
C PHE A 25 13.34 3.09 5.89
N ARG A 26 12.51 4.10 5.62
CA ARG A 26 12.57 4.97 4.43
C ARG A 26 12.36 4.26 3.07
N GLY A 27 11.79 3.06 3.07
CA GLY A 27 11.27 2.43 1.86
C GLY A 27 12.32 1.76 0.98
N PRO A 28 11.92 1.26 -0.21
CA PRO A 28 12.74 0.39 -1.05
C PRO A 28 14.13 0.97 -1.40
N ASN A 29 14.20 2.28 -1.62
CA ASN A 29 15.43 3.01 -1.96
C ASN A 29 16.04 3.80 -0.78
N GLY A 30 15.45 3.74 0.42
CA GLY A 30 15.95 4.44 1.61
C GLY A 30 15.80 5.97 1.60
N SER A 31 15.09 6.54 0.61
CA SER A 31 14.89 8.00 0.48
C SER A 31 13.77 8.55 1.36
N GLY A 32 12.79 7.72 1.72
CA GLY A 32 11.56 8.17 2.39
C GLY A 32 10.53 8.76 1.44
N VAL A 33 10.74 8.67 0.13
CA VAL A 33 9.85 9.22 -0.91
C VAL A 33 9.11 8.08 -1.60
N SER A 34 7.78 8.21 -1.69
CA SER A 34 6.95 7.31 -2.48
C SER A 34 7.02 7.67 -3.97
N GLU A 35 7.05 6.65 -4.83
CA GLU A 35 6.94 6.82 -6.29
C GLU A 35 5.49 6.89 -6.77
N GLU A 36 4.52 6.81 -5.84
CA GLU A 36 3.10 6.94 -6.14
C GLU A 36 2.81 8.29 -6.81
N LYS A 37 2.10 8.22 -7.94
CA LYS A 37 1.72 9.42 -8.71
C LYS A 37 0.36 9.94 -8.29
N GLN A 38 -0.47 9.07 -7.71
CA GLN A 38 -1.75 9.46 -7.16
C GLN A 38 -1.55 10.43 -6.00
N ALA A 39 -2.32 11.51 -6.00
CA ALA A 39 -2.28 12.49 -4.92
C ALA A 39 -2.64 11.81 -3.58
N THR A 40 -1.72 11.88 -2.62
CA THR A 40 -1.99 11.51 -1.23
C THR A 40 -2.78 12.61 -0.54
N PRO A 41 -3.71 12.28 0.37
CA PRO A 41 -4.41 13.29 1.15
C PRO A 41 -3.43 14.17 1.94
N ASP A 42 -3.58 15.49 1.84
CA ASP A 42 -2.77 16.50 2.53
C ASP A 42 -3.44 17.03 3.81
N ARG A 43 -4.71 16.66 4.05
CA ARG A 43 -5.49 17.01 5.24
C ARG A 43 -6.02 15.76 5.92
N TRP A 44 -5.94 15.74 7.25
CA TRP A 44 -6.32 14.60 8.07
C TRP A 44 -7.03 15.06 9.34
N SER A 45 -8.10 14.35 9.70
CA SER A 45 -8.76 14.48 11.01
C SER A 45 -9.38 13.13 11.41
N PRO A 46 -9.88 12.99 12.64
CA PRO A 46 -10.63 11.78 13.01
C PRO A 46 -11.86 11.52 12.13
N GLN A 47 -12.34 12.53 11.39
CA GLN A 47 -13.50 12.47 10.49
C GLN A 47 -13.13 12.61 9.00
N GLN A 48 -11.88 12.95 8.67
CA GLN A 48 -11.45 13.24 7.30
C GLN A 48 -10.22 12.41 6.95
N ASN A 49 -10.31 11.65 5.86
CA ASN A 49 -9.22 10.86 5.26
C ASN A 49 -8.60 9.75 6.16
N LEU A 50 -9.01 9.62 7.43
CA LEU A 50 -8.61 8.52 8.32
C LEU A 50 -9.38 7.24 8.01
N LYS A 51 -8.72 6.23 7.46
CA LYS A 51 -9.34 4.93 7.14
C LYS A 51 -9.52 4.04 8.36
N TRP A 52 -8.53 4.01 9.26
CA TRP A 52 -8.57 3.21 10.49
C TRP A 52 -7.56 3.75 11.50
N LYS A 53 -7.77 3.40 12.77
CA LYS A 53 -6.84 3.66 13.87
C LYS A 53 -6.92 2.50 14.85
N VAL A 54 -5.77 2.12 15.41
CA VAL A 54 -5.68 1.07 16.43
C VAL A 54 -4.80 1.57 17.58
N ALA A 55 -5.16 1.22 18.82
CA ALA A 55 -4.30 1.44 19.97
C ALA A 55 -3.22 0.36 20.01
N LEU A 56 -1.96 0.75 20.20
CA LEU A 56 -0.83 -0.18 20.33
C LEU A 56 -0.42 -0.29 21.81
N PRO A 57 0.02 -1.47 22.26
CA PRO A 57 0.58 -1.64 23.60
C PRO A 57 1.99 -1.02 23.66
N GLY A 58 2.26 -0.24 24.71
CA GLY A 58 3.59 0.32 24.95
C GLY A 58 3.99 1.44 23.99
N HIS A 59 5.30 1.71 23.94
CA HIS A 59 5.90 2.74 23.11
C HIS A 59 6.69 2.09 21.96
N GLY A 60 6.54 2.63 20.74
CA GLY A 60 7.31 2.22 19.57
C GLY A 60 8.27 3.33 19.11
N SER A 61 9.50 2.96 18.79
CA SER A 61 10.52 3.87 18.22
C SER A 61 10.88 3.55 16.77
N SER A 62 10.38 2.43 16.24
CA SER A 62 10.61 2.03 14.85
C SER A 62 9.62 2.71 13.90
N SER A 63 9.92 2.63 12.60
CA SER A 63 8.95 2.99 11.56
C SER A 63 8.15 1.75 11.16
N PRO A 64 6.84 1.87 10.89
CA PRO A 64 6.06 0.77 10.35
C PRO A 64 6.61 0.34 8.99
N ILE A 65 6.48 -0.95 8.70
CA ILE A 65 6.73 -1.50 7.36
C ILE A 65 5.43 -2.09 6.79
N ILE A 66 5.34 -2.10 5.46
CA ILE A 66 4.22 -2.69 4.72
C ILE A 66 4.73 -3.87 3.91
N VAL A 67 4.04 -5.02 4.02
CA VAL A 67 4.24 -6.20 3.18
C VAL A 67 2.87 -6.74 2.78
N GLY A 68 2.55 -6.65 1.50
CA GLY A 68 1.20 -6.87 0.99
C GLY A 68 0.17 -5.98 1.73
N ASP A 69 -0.92 -6.59 2.18
CA ASP A 69 -2.01 -5.91 2.91
C ASP A 69 -1.76 -5.75 4.42
N LYS A 70 -0.54 -5.96 4.90
CA LYS A 70 -0.22 -5.96 6.33
C LYS A 70 0.70 -4.81 6.70
N VAL A 71 0.40 -4.20 7.85
CA VAL A 71 1.27 -3.23 8.52
C VAL A 71 1.93 -3.92 9.71
N PHE A 72 3.25 -3.86 9.78
CA PHE A 72 4.04 -4.40 10.89
C PHE A 72 4.64 -3.25 11.70
N VAL A 73 4.57 -3.39 13.02
CA VAL A 73 5.08 -2.43 14.01
C VAL A 73 5.79 -3.22 15.12
N THR A 74 6.66 -2.53 15.88
CA THR A 74 7.38 -3.10 17.03
C THR A 74 7.26 -2.21 18.24
#